data_AF-A0A1C3F1G8-F1
#
_entry.id   AF-A0A1C3F1G8-F1
#
_cell.length_a   1.000
_cell.length_b   1.000
_cell.length_c   1.000
_cell.angle_alpha   90.00
_cell.angle_beta   90.00
_cell.angle_gamma   90.00
#
_symmetry.space_group_name_H-M   'P 1'
#
loop_
_entity.id
_entity.type
_entity.pdbx_description
1 polymer ?
#
loop_
_entity_poly.entity_id
_entity_poly.type
_entity_poly.pdbx_seq_one_letter_code
_entity_poly.pdbx_strand_id
1 'polypeptide(L)'
;MDIDYNLVQRAQMLLTMEHPLNQVRDILLREGYPQEQVVELMDATEEVLNYLVPPQYDEHKIGIDILHPGEKVQGRKPTVDILIDKRSGKLELMTPDQPETWRVANEVRKAIKRQRQSMKYYH
;
A
#
# COMPACT_ATOMS: atom_id res chain seq x y z
N MET A 1 -22.55 -1.35 -4.79
CA MET A 1 -23.44 -1.72 -3.67
C MET A 1 -23.15 -0.74 -2.56
N ASP A 2 -24.17 -0.23 -1.87
CA ASP A 2 -23.94 0.54 -0.64
C ASP A 2 -23.75 -0.46 0.51
N ILE A 3 -22.57 -0.45 1.13
CA ILE A 3 -22.26 -1.33 2.27
C ILE A 3 -23.18 -0.96 3.44
N ASP A 4 -23.79 -1.97 4.09
CA ASP A 4 -24.66 -1.75 5.25
C ASP A 4 -23.91 -1.03 6.38
N TYR A 5 -24.46 0.09 6.84
CA TYR A 5 -23.90 0.87 7.94
C TYR A 5 -23.75 0.04 9.24
N ASN A 6 -24.68 -0.88 9.52
CA ASN A 6 -24.61 -1.73 10.70
C ASN A 6 -23.44 -2.72 10.62
N LEU A 7 -23.15 -3.23 9.41
CA LEU A 7 -22.00 -4.09 9.16
C LEU A 7 -20.70 -3.33 9.44
N VAL A 8 -20.57 -2.10 8.95
CA VAL A 8 -19.40 -1.25 9.20
C VAL A 8 -19.21 -0.97 10.69
N GLN A 9 -20.28 -0.57 11.38
CA GLN A 9 -20.22 -0.27 12.81
C GLN A 9 -19.84 -1.49 13.64
N ARG A 10 -20.38 -2.67 13.29
CA ARG A 10 -20.06 -3.93 13.96
C ARG A 10 -18.61 -4.32 13.74
N ALA A 11 -18.12 -4.26 12.51
CA ALA A 11 -16.73 -4.53 12.18
C ALA A 11 -15.76 -3.60 12.94
N GLN A 12 -16.06 -2.30 12.99
CA GLN A 12 -15.25 -1.32 13.70
C GLN A 12 -15.17 -1.61 15.20
N MET A 13 -16.29 -2.01 15.81
CA MET A 13 -16.30 -2.37 17.22
C MET A 13 -15.44 -3.62 17.50
N LEU A 14 -15.55 -4.65 16.66
CA LEU A 14 -14.74 -5.87 16.78
C LEU A 14 -13.24 -5.58 16.61
N LEU A 15 -12.87 -4.75 15.64
CA LEU A 15 -11.48 -4.32 15.44
C LEU A 15 -10.95 -3.50 16.63
N THR A 16 -11.78 -2.67 17.26
CA THR A 16 -11.41 -1.91 18.47
C THR A 16 -11.20 -2.81 19.69
N MET A 17 -11.83 -3.99 19.71
CA MET A 17 -11.63 -5.02 20.73
C MET A 17 -10.41 -5.92 20.43
N GLU A 18 -9.54 -5.51 19.52
CA GLU A 18 -8.32 -6.23 19.13
C GLU A 18 -8.56 -7.61 18.48
N HIS A 19 -9.75 -7.84 17.92
CA HIS A 19 -9.97 -9.03 17.10
C HIS A 19 -9.18 -8.92 15.77
N PRO A 20 -8.38 -9.94 15.40
CA PRO A 20 -7.71 -9.96 14.11
C PRO A 20 -8.73 -10.07 12.98
N LEU A 21 -8.38 -9.56 11.80
CA LEU A 21 -9.31 -9.32 10.68
C LEU A 21 -9.98 -10.61 10.16
N ASN A 22 -9.26 -11.74 10.21
CA ASN A 22 -9.82 -13.06 9.94
C ASN A 22 -10.91 -13.48 10.95
N GLN A 23 -10.71 -13.19 12.23
CA GLN A 23 -11.70 -13.45 13.27
C GLN A 23 -12.92 -12.52 13.12
N VAL A 24 -12.70 -11.25 12.76
CA VAL A 24 -13.78 -10.30 12.48
C VAL A 24 -14.65 -10.80 11.31
N ARG A 25 -14.03 -11.24 10.21
CA ARG A 25 -14.71 -11.85 9.06
C ARG A 25 -15.61 -13.02 9.50
N ASP A 26 -15.06 -13.96 10.28
CA ASP A 26 -15.80 -15.13 10.73
C ASP A 26 -16.97 -14.79 11.65
N ILE A 27 -16.80 -13.80 12.54
CA ILE A 27 -17.87 -13.33 13.43
C ILE A 27 -19.01 -12.72 12.62
N LEU A 28 -18.71 -11.83 11.67
CA LEU A 28 -19.72 -11.15 10.85
C LEU A 28 -20.51 -12.15 9.98
N LEU A 29 -19.85 -13.16 9.41
CA LEU A 29 -20.54 -14.21 8.66
C LEU A 29 -21.44 -15.06 9.56
N ARG A 30 -21.02 -15.38 10.79
CA ARG A 30 -21.86 -16.09 11.77
C ARG A 30 -23.05 -15.29 12.25
N GLU A 31 -22.92 -13.96 12.29
CA GLU A 31 -23.99 -13.02 12.63
C GLU A 31 -25.00 -12.84 11.48
N GLY A 32 -24.72 -13.39 10.29
CA GLY A 32 -25.64 -13.45 9.16
C GLY A 32 -25.52 -12.30 8.17
N TYR A 33 -24.44 -11.50 8.24
CA TYR A 33 -24.20 -10.46 7.24
C TYR A 33 -23.92 -11.05 5.84
N PRO A 34 -24.32 -10.37 4.74
CA PRO A 34 -24.11 -10.86 3.39
C PRO A 34 -22.62 -11.09 3.08
N GLN A 35 -22.28 -12.29 2.59
CA GLN A 35 -20.89 -12.67 2.34
C GLN A 35 -20.16 -11.70 1.41
N GLU A 36 -20.80 -11.25 0.33
CA GLU A 36 -20.21 -10.31 -0.62
C GLU A 36 -19.79 -9.00 0.05
N GLN A 37 -20.64 -8.43 0.92
CA GLN A 37 -20.35 -7.19 1.63
C GLN A 37 -19.29 -7.38 2.72
N VAL A 38 -19.30 -8.53 3.41
CA VAL A 38 -18.26 -8.85 4.40
C VAL A 38 -16.90 -8.97 3.72
N VAL A 39 -16.82 -9.66 2.58
CA VAL A 39 -15.56 -9.79 1.83
C VAL A 39 -15.08 -8.42 1.35
N GLU A 40 -15.95 -7.62 0.72
CA GLU A 40 -15.60 -6.27 0.24
C GLU A 40 -15.09 -5.38 1.37
N LEU A 41 -15.77 -5.37 2.53
CA LEU A 41 -15.34 -4.59 3.69
C LEU A 41 -14.00 -5.07 4.25
N MET A 42 -13.79 -6.38 4.36
CA MET A 42 -12.55 -6.93 4.90
C MET A 42 -11.37 -6.64 3.96
N ASP A 43 -11.55 -6.78 2.65
CA ASP A 43 -10.50 -6.52 1.67
C ASP A 43 -10.12 -5.03 1.67
N ALA A 44 -11.11 -4.12 1.73
CA ALA A 44 -10.85 -2.69 1.86
C ALA A 44 -10.14 -2.34 3.17
N THR A 45 -10.52 -2.99 4.28
CA THR A 45 -9.87 -2.77 5.59
C THR A 45 -8.45 -3.31 5.61
N GLU A 46 -8.21 -4.48 5.01
CA GLU A 46 -6.88 -5.06 4.85
C GLU A 46 -5.98 -4.17 3.99
N GLU A 47 -6.50 -3.58 2.92
CA GLU A 47 -5.77 -2.62 2.11
C GLU A 47 -5.30 -1.41 2.94
N VAL A 48 -6.21 -0.80 3.72
CA VAL A 48 -5.89 0.33 4.60
C VAL A 48 -4.88 -0.05 5.69
N LEU A 49 -5.05 -1.22 6.33
CA LEU A 49 -4.11 -1.69 7.34
C LEU A 49 -2.72 -1.98 6.74
N ASN A 50 -2.66 -2.50 5.52
CA ASN A 50 -1.40 -2.70 4.80
C ASN A 50 -0.71 -1.37 4.45
N TYR A 51 -1.45 -0.27 4.24
CA TYR A 51 -0.85 1.06 4.11
C TYR A 51 -0.31 1.62 5.45
N LEU A 52 -0.86 1.18 6.59
CA LEU A 52 -0.45 1.62 7.93
C LEU A 52 0.72 0.81 8.50
N VAL A 53 1.03 -0.35 7.93
CA VAL A 53 2.26 -1.09 8.24
C VAL A 53 3.40 -0.52 7.39
N PRO A 54 4.47 0.02 7.99
CA PRO A 54 5.62 0.47 7.20
C PRO A 54 6.13 -0.71 6.36
N PRO A 55 6.35 -0.52 5.05
CA PRO A 55 6.66 -1.62 4.15
C PRO A 55 7.84 -2.42 4.72
N GLN A 56 7.60 -3.72 4.96
CA GLN A 56 8.68 -4.61 5.35
C GLN A 56 9.71 -4.59 4.22
N TYR A 57 10.88 -4.04 4.50
CA TYR A 57 12.02 -4.04 3.59
C TYR A 57 12.49 -5.47 3.41
N ASP A 58 11.91 -6.19 2.46
CA ASP A 58 12.53 -7.37 1.89
C ASP A 58 13.82 -6.92 1.16
N GLU A 59 14.88 -7.72 1.19
CA GLU A 59 16.15 -7.45 0.48
C GLU A 59 15.95 -7.19 -1.02
N HIS A 60 14.80 -7.61 -1.55
CA HIS A 60 14.37 -7.40 -2.93
C HIS A 60 13.65 -6.07 -3.20
N LYS A 61 13.50 -5.20 -2.20
CA LYS A 61 12.83 -3.90 -2.34
C LYS A 61 13.81 -2.74 -2.14
N ILE A 62 13.62 -1.66 -2.90
CA ILE A 62 14.35 -0.39 -2.76
C ILE A 62 13.33 0.68 -2.38
N GLY A 63 13.52 1.33 -1.23
CA GLY A 63 12.79 2.54 -0.87
C GLY A 63 13.49 3.78 -1.42
N ILE A 64 12.74 4.67 -2.06
CA ILE A 64 13.19 6.02 -2.40
C ILE A 64 12.49 6.98 -1.47
N ASP A 65 13.31 7.77 -0.78
CA ASP A 65 12.89 8.92 0.00
C ASP A 65 13.04 10.18 -0.85
N ILE A 66 11.97 10.96 -1.00
CA ILE A 66 11.93 12.17 -1.82
C ILE A 66 11.85 13.36 -0.89
N LEU A 67 12.77 14.31 -1.05
CA LEU A 67 12.70 15.56 -0.31
C LEU A 67 11.64 16.47 -0.96
N HIS A 68 10.58 16.75 -0.21
CA HIS A 68 9.49 17.59 -0.69
C HIS A 68 9.77 19.08 -0.45
N PRO A 69 9.19 19.99 -1.25
CA PRO A 69 9.35 21.43 -1.05
C PRO A 69 8.91 21.87 0.36
N GLY A 70 9.81 22.54 1.09
CA GLY A 70 9.54 23.01 2.45
C GLY A 70 9.99 22.05 3.55
N GLU A 71 10.42 20.83 3.21
CA GLU A 71 11.05 19.93 4.17
C GLU A 71 12.51 20.34 4.47
N LYS A 72 12.90 20.26 5.74
CA LYS A 72 14.29 20.48 6.18
C LYS A 72 15.00 19.13 6.29
N VAL A 73 16.21 19.06 5.73
CA VAL A 73 17.05 17.85 5.78
C VAL A 73 17.50 17.50 7.21
N GLN A 74 17.69 18.51 8.06
CA GLN A 74 18.13 18.30 9.45
C GLN A 74 16.97 17.78 10.32
N GLY A 75 17.17 16.60 10.92
CA GLY A 75 16.23 15.98 11.86
C GLY A 75 15.08 15.21 11.19
N ARG A 76 15.11 15.05 9.86
CA ARG A 76 14.11 14.29 9.12
C ARG A 76 14.20 12.80 9.47
N LYS A 77 13.06 12.19 9.79
CA LYS A 77 12.95 10.73 9.85
C LYS A 77 12.91 10.19 8.42
N PRO A 78 13.71 9.18 8.07
CA PRO A 78 13.64 8.57 6.74
C PRO A 78 12.21 8.11 6.45
N THR A 79 11.68 8.57 5.32
CA THR A 79 10.38 8.17 4.79
C THR A 79 10.57 7.41 3.49
N VAL A 80 9.55 6.66 3.08
CA VAL A 80 9.56 6.01 1.77
C VAL A 80 8.40 6.57 0.99
N ASP A 81 8.70 7.25 -0.11
CA ASP A 81 7.72 7.79 -1.04
C ASP A 81 7.46 6.83 -2.20
N ILE A 82 8.48 6.06 -2.60
CA ILE A 82 8.38 5.05 -3.66
C ILE A 82 9.06 3.76 -3.22
N LEU A 83 8.39 2.64 -3.42
CA LEU A 83 8.94 1.30 -3.28
C LEU A 83 9.18 0.70 -4.66
N ILE A 84 10.35 0.09 -4.88
CA ILE A 84 10.71 -0.57 -6.14
C ILE A 84 11.03 -2.02 -5.85
N ASP A 85 10.35 -2.93 -6.54
CA ASP A 85 10.73 -4.34 -6.58
C ASP A 85 11.90 -4.54 -7.55
N LYS A 86 13.05 -5.00 -7.04
CA LYS A 86 14.28 -5.24 -7.82
C LYS A 86 14.11 -6.32 -8.90
N ARG A 87 13.25 -7.31 -8.67
CA ARG A 87 13.02 -8.44 -9.58
C ARG A 87 12.07 -8.03 -10.70
N SER A 88 10.90 -7.51 -10.34
CA SER A 88 9.84 -7.18 -11.30
C SER A 88 9.99 -5.79 -11.90
N GLY A 89 10.78 -4.90 -11.29
CA GLY A 89 10.86 -3.49 -11.64
C GLY A 89 9.54 -2.74 -11.45
N LYS A 90 8.60 -3.30 -10.69
CA LYS A 90 7.32 -2.66 -10.34
C LYS A 90 7.57 -1.56 -9.32
N LEU A 91 6.88 -0.44 -9.50
CA LEU A 91 6.89 0.69 -8.57
C LEU A 91 5.56 0.74 -7.81
N GLU A 92 5.65 0.99 -6.51
CA GLU A 92 4.52 1.28 -5.62
C GLU A 92 4.74 2.68 -5.03
N LEU A 93 3.71 3.52 -5.08
CA LEU A 93 3.79 4.91 -4.61
C LEU A 93 3.17 4.96 -3.21
N MET A 94 3.96 5.35 -2.22
CA MET A 94 3.52 5.47 -0.84
C MET A 94 2.89 6.84 -0.56
N THR A 95 3.30 7.86 -1.32
CA THR A 95 2.76 9.23 -1.25
C THR A 95 2.24 9.70 -2.63
N PRO A 96 1.23 9.02 -3.19
CA PRO A 96 0.74 9.30 -4.55
C PRO A 96 0.06 10.67 -4.69
N ASP A 97 -0.29 11.31 -3.57
CA ASP A 97 -0.82 12.67 -3.49
C ASP A 97 0.25 13.74 -3.75
N GLN A 98 1.55 13.41 -3.59
CA GLN A 98 2.65 14.34 -3.81
C GLN A 98 3.07 14.38 -5.29
N PRO A 99 3.08 15.54 -5.95
CA PRO A 99 3.50 15.67 -7.35
C PRO A 99 4.94 15.19 -7.61
N GLU A 100 5.83 15.41 -6.65
CA GLU A 100 7.23 15.01 -6.69
C GLU A 100 7.38 13.49 -6.79
N THR A 101 6.54 12.75 -6.07
CA THR A 101 6.48 11.28 -6.10
C THR A 101 6.18 10.77 -7.50
N TRP A 102 5.23 11.36 -8.20
CA TRP A 102 4.95 11.03 -9.60
C TRP A 102 6.09 11.37 -10.54
N ARG A 103 6.72 12.53 -10.36
CA ARG A 103 7.85 12.97 -11.19
C ARG A 103 9.01 11.97 -11.08
N VAL A 104 9.40 11.61 -9.86
CA VAL A 104 10.48 10.64 -9.61
C VAL A 104 10.09 9.25 -10.14
N ALA A 105 8.86 8.79 -9.89
CA ALA A 105 8.38 7.50 -10.39
C ALA A 105 8.46 7.40 -11.92
N ASN A 106 8.13 8.47 -12.64
CA ASN A 106 8.21 8.49 -14.10
C ASN A 106 9.65 8.41 -14.62
N GLU A 107 10.61 9.09 -13.98
CA GLU A 107 12.02 8.99 -14.33
C GLU A 107 12.58 7.58 -14.04
N VAL A 108 12.22 7.00 -12.90
CA VAL A 108 12.59 5.62 -12.56
C VAL A 108 12.03 4.63 -13.59
N ARG A 109 10.75 4.76 -13.97
CA ARG A 109 10.14 3.92 -15.03
C ARG A 109 10.89 4.04 -16.35
N LYS A 110 11.28 5.27 -16.75
CA LYS A 110 12.08 5.49 -17.96
C LYS A 110 13.45 4.81 -17.85
N ALA A 111 14.12 4.93 -16.70
CA ALA A 111 15.42 4.30 -16.46
C ALA A 111 15.34 2.77 -16.53
N ILE A 112 14.37 2.15 -15.86
CA ILE A 112 14.14 0.70 -15.90
C ILE A 112 13.84 0.23 -17.34
N LYS A 113 12.99 0.97 -18.07
CA LYS A 113 12.67 0.66 -19.47
C LYS A 113 13.92 0.70 -20.35
N ARG A 114 14.78 1.72 -20.20
CA ARG A 114 16.05 1.84 -20.93
C ARG A 114 17.01 0.71 -20.61
N GLN A 115 17.16 0.35 -19.32
CA GLN A 115 18.02 -0.76 -18.89
C GLN A 115 17.56 -2.11 -19.48
N ARG A 116 16.25 -2.35 -19.55
CA ARG A 116 15.70 -3.56 -20.19
C ARG A 116 15.90 -3.58 -21.70
N GLN A 117 15.82 -2.42 -22.34
CA GLN A 117 16.09 -2.30 -23.78
C GLN A 117 17.56 -2.55 -24.08
N SER A 118 18.49 -1.97 -23.31
CA SER A 118 19.92 -2.21 -23.53
C SER A 118 20.28 -3.68 -23.35
N MET A 119 19.74 -4.40 -22.35
CA MET A 119 19.97 -5.85 -22.21
C MET A 119 19.50 -6.67 -23.42
N LYS A 120 18.43 -6.26 -24.12
CA LYS A 120 17.95 -6.98 -25.31
C LYS A 120 18.84 -6.82 -26.54
N TYR A 121 19.68 -5.79 -26.60
CA TYR A 121 20.60 -5.56 -27.73
C TYR A 121 21.96 -6.25 -27.55
N TYR A 122 22.23 -6.84 -26.39
CA TYR A 122 23.47 -7.57 -26.08
C TYR A 122 23.31 -9.10 -26.09
N HIS A 123 22.18 -9.61 -26.60
CA HIS A 123 21.93 -11.04 -26.79
C HIS A 123 21.83 -11.41 -28.27
#